data_AF-A0A516P4K6-F1
#
_entry.id   AF-A0A516P4K6-F1
#
_cell.length_a   1.000
_cell.length_b   1.000
_cell.length_c   1.000
_cell.angle_alpha   90.00
_cell.angle_beta   90.00
_cell.angle_gamma   90.00
#
_symmetry.space_group_name_H-M   'P 1'
#
loop_
_entity.id
_entity.type
_entity.pdbx_description
1 polymer ?
#
loop_
_entity_poly.entity_id
_entity_poly.type
_entity_poly.pdbx_seq_one_letter_code
_entity_poly.pdbx_strand_id
1 'polypeptide(L)'
;MEKETTLRNESSSATKPVFVAGLSIEDWIAKETAPRTPSLWGQKYPEYCPYLCENVLGDGLQLVYLGTINNRPYHWLILIDSKTDVTSDEFDFEDILQPIEEECGRCEDDECERCQENGYECEYPNNISWGGGHWGMIVNFGTGEVG
;
A
#
# COMPACT_ATOMS: atom_id res chain seq x y z
N MET A 1 -36.06 26.74 31.54
CA MET A 1 -36.75 25.60 30.90
C MET A 1 -36.33 25.63 29.44
N GLU A 2 -35.10 25.20 29.18
CA GLU A 2 -34.50 25.24 27.86
C GLU A 2 -34.62 23.85 27.26
N LYS A 3 -35.34 23.78 26.14
CA LYS A 3 -35.41 22.61 25.27
C LYS A 3 -34.51 22.92 24.09
N GLU A 4 -33.42 22.20 23.93
CA GLU A 4 -32.73 22.11 22.64
C GLU A 4 -31.96 20.78 22.60
N THR A 5 -32.57 19.76 22.01
CA THR A 5 -32.44 19.34 20.60
C THR A 5 -31.32 18.33 20.47
N THR A 6 -31.72 17.08 20.67
CA THR A 6 -30.99 15.86 20.34
C THR A 6 -30.72 15.82 18.84
N LEU A 7 -29.46 16.02 18.41
CA LEU A 7 -29.02 15.64 17.07
C LEU A 7 -28.46 14.20 17.14
N ARG A 8 -29.34 13.23 16.88
CA ARG A 8 -28.94 11.89 16.46
C ARG A 8 -28.48 12.00 15.01
N ASN A 9 -27.17 11.98 14.77
CA ASN A 9 -26.63 11.66 13.45
C ASN A 9 -26.71 10.14 13.26
N GLU A 10 -27.87 9.67 12.83
CA GLU A 10 -28.03 8.34 12.23
C GLU A 10 -27.93 8.49 10.70
N SER A 11 -26.73 8.25 10.17
CA SER A 11 -26.54 7.94 8.74
C SER A 11 -25.28 7.09 8.57
N SER A 12 -25.19 6.01 9.33
CA SER A 12 -24.38 4.86 8.94
C SER A 12 -25.22 4.07 7.94
N SER A 13 -25.09 4.39 6.65
CA SER A 13 -25.46 3.47 5.58
C SER A 13 -24.72 2.17 5.84
N ALA A 14 -25.41 1.18 6.40
CA ALA A 14 -24.88 -0.17 6.59
C ALA A 14 -24.79 -0.84 5.22
N THR A 15 -23.81 -0.42 4.42
CA THR A 15 -23.39 -1.10 3.22
C THR A 15 -23.03 -2.52 3.65
N LYS A 16 -23.65 -3.52 3.02
CA LYS A 16 -23.35 -4.92 3.36
C LYS A 16 -21.84 -5.13 3.21
N PRO A 17 -21.18 -5.81 4.16
CA PRO A 17 -19.76 -6.08 4.04
C PRO A 17 -19.52 -6.87 2.75
N VAL A 18 -18.63 -6.36 1.91
CA VAL A 18 -18.22 -7.00 0.67
C VAL A 18 -17.11 -7.98 1.01
N PHE A 19 -17.23 -9.20 0.50
CA PHE A 19 -16.25 -10.26 0.73
C PHE A 19 -15.70 -10.75 -0.60
N VAL A 20 -14.39 -10.96 -0.66
CA VAL A 20 -13.72 -11.59 -1.80
C VAL A 20 -12.90 -12.77 -1.29
N ALA A 21 -13.08 -13.94 -1.91
CA ALA A 21 -12.54 -15.21 -1.44
C ALA A 21 -12.87 -15.53 0.05
N GLY A 22 -14.01 -15.02 0.55
CA GLY A 22 -14.47 -15.24 1.92
C GLY A 22 -13.82 -14.34 2.97
N LEU A 23 -13.02 -13.35 2.57
CA LEU A 23 -12.36 -12.39 3.45
C LEU A 23 -12.89 -10.96 3.20
N SER A 24 -12.99 -10.16 4.26
CA SER A 24 -13.27 -8.72 4.12
C SER A 24 -12.02 -7.96 3.68
N ILE A 25 -12.16 -6.67 3.37
CA ILE A 25 -11.02 -5.81 3.03
C ILE A 25 -10.05 -5.69 4.21
N GLU A 26 -10.57 -5.60 5.43
CA GLU A 26 -9.78 -5.55 6.66
C GLU A 26 -9.01 -6.86 6.87
N ASP A 27 -9.62 -8.01 6.59
CA ASP A 27 -8.96 -9.31 6.70
C ASP A 27 -7.83 -9.46 5.67
N TRP A 28 -8.04 -8.98 4.45
CA TRP A 28 -7.01 -8.95 3.42
C TRP A 28 -5.85 -8.03 3.81
N ILE A 29 -6.13 -6.83 4.29
CA ILE A 29 -5.12 -5.88 4.77
C ILE A 29 -4.34 -6.49 5.94
N ALA A 30 -5.02 -7.09 6.92
CA ALA A 30 -4.38 -7.72 8.08
C ALA A 30 -3.46 -8.88 7.66
N LYS A 31 -3.89 -9.67 6.66
CA LYS A 31 -3.08 -10.75 6.09
C LYS A 31 -1.85 -10.21 5.36
N GLU A 32 -2.01 -9.16 4.55
CA GLU A 32 -0.93 -8.63 3.73
C GLU A 32 0.09 -7.79 4.50
N THR A 33 -0.34 -7.14 5.58
CA THR A 33 0.53 -6.37 6.50
C THR A 33 1.17 -7.24 7.60
N ALA A 34 0.88 -8.54 7.64
CA ALA A 34 1.44 -9.45 8.63
C ALA A 34 2.99 -9.54 8.51
N PRO A 35 3.72 -9.76 9.62
CA PRO A 35 5.18 -9.91 9.60
C PRO A 35 5.64 -11.04 8.67
N ARG A 36 6.71 -10.77 7.91
CA ARG A 36 7.32 -11.69 6.94
C ARG A 36 8.82 -11.76 7.17
N THR A 37 9.36 -12.98 7.17
CA THR A 37 10.81 -13.23 7.13
C THR A 37 11.17 -13.83 5.77
N PRO A 38 11.40 -12.98 4.75
CA PRO A 38 11.65 -13.48 3.41
C PRO A 38 13.05 -14.10 3.32
N SER A 39 13.18 -15.06 2.41
CA SER A 39 14.48 -15.58 1.99
C SER A 39 14.64 -15.38 0.49
N LEU A 40 15.58 -14.52 0.11
CA LEU A 40 15.98 -14.32 -1.28
C LEU A 40 17.39 -14.87 -1.45
N TRP A 41 17.59 -15.65 -2.50
CA TRP A 41 18.90 -16.20 -2.89
C TRP A 41 19.62 -16.97 -1.76
N GLY A 42 18.86 -17.64 -0.89
CA GLY A 42 19.38 -18.39 0.25
C GLY A 42 19.83 -17.55 1.44
N GLN A 43 19.75 -16.21 1.35
CA GLN A 43 19.93 -15.31 2.49
C GLN A 43 18.60 -15.10 3.20
N LYS A 44 18.63 -15.03 4.54
CA LYS A 44 17.49 -14.64 5.35
C LYS A 44 17.59 -13.15 5.64
N TYR A 45 16.54 -12.42 5.30
CA TYR A 45 16.45 -11.00 5.61
C TYR A 45 15.80 -10.83 7.00
N PRO A 46 15.97 -9.65 7.62
CA PRO A 46 15.21 -9.29 8.80
C PRO A 46 13.71 -9.45 8.57
N GLU A 47 12.99 -9.76 9.64
CA GLU A 47 11.53 -9.71 9.62
C GLU A 47 11.08 -8.26 9.34
N TYR A 48 10.04 -8.11 8.52
CA TYR A 48 9.41 -6.82 8.26
C TYR A 48 7.91 -6.99 8.05
N CYS A 49 7.18 -5.88 8.19
CA CYS A 49 5.75 -5.81 7.87
C CYS A 49 5.57 -4.92 6.63
N PRO A 50 4.88 -5.38 5.57
CA PRO A 50 4.47 -4.51 4.47
C PRO A 50 3.69 -3.29 4.96
N TYR A 51 4.02 -2.11 4.43
CA TYR A 51 3.48 -0.84 4.88
C TYR A 51 2.25 -0.51 4.05
N LEU A 52 1.11 -0.28 4.72
CA LEU A 52 -0.08 0.22 4.06
C LEU A 52 -0.03 1.74 4.06
N CYS A 53 0.02 2.31 2.85
CA CYS A 53 -0.15 3.72 2.58
C CYS A 53 -1.49 4.20 3.13
N GLU A 54 -1.49 5.32 3.86
CA GLU A 54 -2.70 5.91 4.46
C GLU A 54 -3.61 6.55 3.41
N ASN A 55 -3.01 7.05 2.32
CA ASN A 55 -3.69 7.59 1.17
C ASN A 55 -4.46 6.50 0.42
N VAL A 56 -5.70 6.84 0.09
CA VAL A 56 -6.61 6.00 -0.71
C VAL A 56 -6.95 6.72 -2.00
N LEU A 57 -6.76 6.05 -3.13
CA LEU A 57 -7.09 6.59 -4.45
C LEU A 57 -8.49 6.12 -4.87
N GLY A 58 -9.35 7.04 -5.34
CA GLY A 58 -10.69 6.71 -5.83
C GLY A 58 -11.60 6.04 -4.79
N ASP A 59 -12.22 4.91 -5.13
CA ASP A 59 -13.17 4.20 -4.26
C ASP A 59 -12.52 3.32 -3.17
N GLY A 60 -11.21 3.07 -3.26
CA GLY A 60 -10.45 2.27 -2.30
C GLY A 60 -10.83 0.79 -2.23
N LEU A 61 -11.49 0.26 -3.26
CA LEU A 61 -11.96 -1.12 -3.29
C LEU A 61 -10.98 -2.09 -3.98
N GLN A 62 -9.79 -1.64 -4.38
CA GLN A 62 -8.74 -2.52 -4.91
C GLN A 62 -7.44 -2.36 -4.12
N LEU A 63 -6.92 -3.45 -3.56
CA LEU A 63 -5.65 -3.49 -2.85
C LEU A 63 -4.53 -3.89 -3.81
N VAL A 64 -3.48 -3.08 -3.86
CA VAL A 64 -2.34 -3.21 -4.76
C VAL A 64 -1.05 -3.18 -3.95
N TYR A 65 -0.04 -3.91 -4.40
CA TYR A 65 1.33 -3.77 -3.88
C TYR A 65 2.23 -3.03 -4.88
N LEU A 66 3.22 -2.33 -4.33
CA LEU A 66 4.33 -1.74 -5.05
C LEU A 66 5.63 -2.14 -4.35
N GLY A 67 6.59 -2.67 -5.09
CA GLY A 67 7.94 -2.92 -4.58
C GLY A 67 8.98 -2.30 -5.52
N THR A 68 10.01 -1.68 -4.94
CA THR A 68 11.15 -1.18 -5.73
C THR A 68 12.23 -2.25 -5.82
N ILE A 69 13.04 -2.19 -6.87
CA ILE A 69 14.18 -3.10 -7.04
C ILE A 69 15.24 -2.85 -5.96
N ASN A 70 15.46 -1.59 -5.59
CA ASN A 70 16.51 -1.19 -4.66
C ASN A 70 16.17 -1.52 -3.20
N ASN A 71 14.89 -1.56 -2.83
CA ASN A 71 14.46 -1.85 -1.46
C ASN A 71 14.02 -3.32 -1.28
N ARG A 72 14.33 -4.24 -2.20
CA ARG A 72 13.97 -5.67 -2.03
C ARG A 72 14.54 -6.22 -0.71
N PRO A 73 13.77 -6.98 0.07
CA PRO A 73 12.45 -7.58 -0.21
C PRO A 73 11.24 -6.70 0.16
N TYR A 74 11.45 -5.45 0.56
CA TYR A 74 10.40 -4.58 1.08
C TYR A 74 9.43 -4.13 0.00
N HIS A 75 8.17 -3.91 0.40
CA HIS A 75 7.11 -3.42 -0.48
C HIS A 75 6.05 -2.68 0.33
N TRP A 76 5.34 -1.81 -0.36
CA TRP A 76 4.25 -0.99 0.13
C TRP A 76 2.93 -1.50 -0.45
N LEU A 77 1.84 -1.20 0.25
CA LEU A 77 0.47 -1.53 -0.10
C LEU A 77 -0.31 -0.24 -0.22
N ILE A 78 -1.25 -0.17 -1.14
CA ILE A 78 -2.14 0.99 -1.32
C ILE A 78 -3.51 0.53 -1.78
N LEU A 79 -4.56 1.24 -1.31
CA LEU A 79 -5.92 1.05 -1.78
C LEU A 79 -6.24 2.05 -2.89
N ILE A 80 -6.72 1.54 -4.03
CA ILE A 80 -7.02 2.35 -5.21
C ILE A 80 -8.42 2.06 -5.77
N ASP A 81 -8.81 2.81 -6.81
CA ASP A 81 -10.10 2.67 -7.48
C ASP A 81 -10.23 1.28 -8.12
N SER A 82 -11.32 0.60 -7.82
CA SER A 82 -11.63 -0.75 -8.35
C SER A 82 -11.77 -0.84 -9.86
N LYS A 83 -11.88 0.28 -10.57
CA LYS A 83 -11.92 0.32 -12.05
C LYS A 83 -10.53 0.48 -12.66
N THR A 84 -9.50 0.67 -11.85
CA THR A 84 -8.12 0.83 -12.32
C THR A 84 -7.57 -0.52 -12.75
N ASP A 85 -7.26 -0.67 -14.04
CA ASP A 85 -6.58 -1.86 -14.55
C ASP A 85 -5.06 -1.72 -14.37
N VAL A 86 -4.55 -2.22 -13.25
CA VAL A 86 -3.11 -2.19 -12.93
C VAL A 86 -2.27 -3.18 -13.74
N THR A 87 -2.92 -4.05 -14.53
CA THR A 87 -2.24 -5.01 -15.41
C THR A 87 -2.08 -4.50 -16.84
N SER A 88 -2.75 -3.39 -17.17
CA SER A 88 -2.65 -2.73 -18.47
C SER A 88 -1.23 -2.19 -18.69
N ASP A 89 -0.72 -2.36 -19.91
CA ASP A 89 0.53 -1.73 -20.35
C ASP A 89 0.44 -0.19 -20.38
N GLU A 90 -0.77 0.37 -20.34
CA GLU A 90 -1.03 1.81 -20.30
C GLU A 90 -1.11 2.36 -18.86
N PHE A 91 -1.08 1.50 -17.84
CA PHE A 91 -1.14 1.93 -16.45
C PHE A 91 0.15 2.67 -16.07
N ASP A 92 -0.01 3.91 -15.58
CA ASP A 92 1.11 4.69 -15.07
C ASP A 92 1.33 4.35 -13.60
N PHE A 93 2.43 3.66 -13.29
CA PHE A 93 2.76 3.32 -11.90
C PHE A 93 3.07 4.56 -11.06
N GLU A 94 3.38 5.71 -11.67
CA GLU A 94 3.58 6.96 -10.94
C GLU A 94 2.32 7.37 -10.18
N ASP A 95 1.13 6.97 -10.66
CA ASP A 95 -0.16 7.21 -9.99
C ASP A 95 -0.22 6.57 -8.59
N ILE A 96 0.49 5.46 -8.38
CA ILE A 96 0.60 4.79 -7.07
C ILE A 96 1.90 5.10 -6.34
N LEU A 97 2.98 5.40 -7.05
CA LEU A 97 4.27 5.73 -6.43
C LEU A 97 4.20 7.08 -5.72
N GLN A 98 3.64 8.10 -6.37
CA GLN A 98 3.55 9.46 -5.81
C GLN A 98 2.93 9.51 -4.39
N PRO A 99 1.74 8.98 -4.12
CA PRO A 99 1.14 9.05 -2.79
C PRO A 99 1.97 8.32 -1.71
N ILE A 100 2.71 7.27 -2.09
CA ILE A 100 3.59 6.55 -1.18
C ILE A 100 4.86 7.37 -0.92
N GLU A 101 5.44 8.00 -1.94
CA GLU A 101 6.58 8.93 -1.79
C GLU A 101 6.21 10.16 -0.94
N GLU A 102 4.98 10.66 -1.04
CA GLU A 102 4.50 11.77 -0.22
C GLU A 102 4.42 11.41 1.28
N GLU A 103 4.12 10.15 1.61
CA GLU A 103 4.07 9.65 3.00
C GLU A 103 5.43 9.21 3.53
N CYS A 104 6.19 8.50 2.71
CA CYS A 104 7.43 7.83 3.10
C CYS A 104 8.68 8.66 2.78
N GLY A 105 8.58 9.68 1.94
CA GLY A 105 9.69 10.43 1.39
C GLY A 105 10.42 9.69 0.25
N ARG A 106 11.11 10.47 -0.59
CA ARG A 106 11.91 10.00 -1.73
C ARG A 106 13.41 10.21 -1.50
N CYS A 107 14.26 9.26 -1.89
CA CYS A 107 15.71 9.53 -2.02
C CYS A 107 15.93 10.31 -3.34
N GLU A 108 16.17 11.62 -3.25
CA GLU A 108 16.25 12.52 -4.43
C GLU A 108 17.64 12.57 -5.11
N ASP A 109 18.69 11.97 -4.52
CA ASP A 109 20.05 12.09 -5.06
C ASP A 109 20.50 10.88 -5.88
N ASP A 110 21.00 11.14 -7.10
CA ASP A 110 21.69 10.16 -7.95
C ASP A 110 23.01 9.63 -7.32
N GLU A 111 23.49 10.29 -6.25
CA GLU A 111 24.57 9.84 -5.37
C GLU A 111 24.07 9.06 -4.14
N CYS A 112 22.84 8.50 -4.17
CA CYS A 112 22.32 7.60 -3.13
C CYS A 112 23.08 6.24 -3.08
N GLU A 113 24.26 6.12 -3.70
CA GLU A 113 25.35 5.25 -3.23
C GLU A 113 25.78 5.61 -1.77
N ARG A 114 25.38 6.79 -1.27
CA ARG A 114 25.64 7.30 0.09
C ARG A 114 24.37 7.69 0.87
N CYS A 115 23.38 6.79 1.00
CA CYS A 115 22.57 6.70 2.25
C CYS A 115 23.46 6.31 3.47
N GLN A 116 24.68 6.86 3.55
CA GLN A 116 25.73 6.68 4.55
C GLN A 116 26.31 8.02 5.01
N GLU A 117 25.98 9.15 4.37
CA GLU A 117 26.63 10.43 4.72
C GLU A 117 26.24 10.96 6.11
N ASN A 118 25.17 10.40 6.72
CA ASN A 118 24.81 10.60 8.13
C ASN A 118 24.72 9.29 8.94
N GLY A 119 25.13 8.15 8.38
CA GLY A 119 25.05 6.84 9.04
C GLY A 119 23.64 6.23 9.18
N TYR A 120 22.63 6.79 8.50
CA TYR A 120 21.27 6.23 8.44
C TYR A 120 21.02 5.67 7.04
N GLU A 121 20.83 4.35 6.96
CA GLU A 121 20.40 3.68 5.73
C GLU A 121 19.05 4.26 5.27
N CYS A 122 18.68 4.06 3.99
CA CYS A 122 17.32 4.36 3.56
C CYS A 122 16.38 3.35 4.26
N GLU A 123 15.95 3.68 5.49
CA GLU A 123 15.25 2.78 6.39
C GLU A 123 13.78 2.63 5.98
N TYR A 124 13.40 1.41 5.60
CA TYR A 124 12.03 1.05 5.33
C TYR A 124 11.09 1.39 6.52
N PRO A 125 9.88 1.94 6.27
CA PRO A 125 9.26 2.21 4.96
C PRO A 125 9.66 3.53 4.30
N ASN A 126 10.54 4.32 4.92
CA ASN A 126 10.87 5.67 4.50
C ASN A 126 11.99 5.73 3.44
N ASN A 127 12.10 6.89 2.78
CA ASN A 127 13.13 7.24 1.81
C ASN A 127 13.20 6.24 0.65
N ILE A 128 12.11 6.14 -0.11
CA ILE A 128 11.98 5.24 -1.24
C ILE A 128 13.08 5.53 -2.27
N SER A 129 13.83 4.49 -2.64
CA SER A 129 14.85 4.57 -3.68
C SER A 129 14.31 3.90 -4.95
N TRP A 130 14.09 4.70 -5.99
CA TRP A 130 13.55 4.19 -7.24
C TRP A 130 14.66 3.83 -8.24
N GLY A 131 14.83 2.53 -8.48
CA GLY A 131 15.69 1.96 -9.53
C GLY A 131 14.90 1.16 -10.56
N GLY A 132 13.59 1.40 -10.63
CA GLY A 132 12.60 0.49 -11.18
C GLY A 132 11.89 -0.31 -10.09
N GLY A 133 10.75 -0.91 -10.44
CA GLY A 133 9.89 -1.60 -9.49
C GLY A 133 9.01 -2.66 -10.13
N HIS A 134 8.17 -3.26 -9.30
CA HIS A 134 7.13 -4.18 -9.67
C HIS A 134 5.88 -3.86 -8.87
N TRP A 135 4.72 -4.03 -9.48
CA TRP A 135 3.44 -3.85 -8.83
C TRP A 135 2.48 -4.95 -9.23
N GLY A 136 1.37 -5.05 -8.53
CA GLY A 136 0.31 -5.96 -8.89
C GLY A 136 -0.90 -5.81 -8.01
N MET A 137 -2.05 -6.21 -8.55
CA MET A 137 -3.27 -6.36 -7.78
C MET A 137 -3.12 -7.51 -6.80
N ILE A 138 -3.59 -7.32 -5.57
CA ILE A 138 -3.79 -8.41 -4.60
C ILE A 138 -5.25 -8.86 -4.65
N VAL A 139 -6.17 -7.92 -4.57
CA VAL A 139 -7.61 -8.19 -4.54
C VAL A 139 -8.40 -6.98 -5.00
N ASN A 140 -9.51 -7.20 -5.71
CA ASN A 140 -10.45 -6.18 -6.13
C ASN A 140 -11.87 -6.53 -5.63
N PHE A 141 -12.41 -5.71 -4.73
CA PHE A 141 -13.74 -5.84 -4.15
C PHE A 141 -14.85 -5.30 -5.06
N GLY A 142 -14.52 -4.45 -6.03
CA GLY A 142 -15.46 -3.98 -7.05
C GLY A 142 -15.79 -5.06 -8.09
N THR A 143 -14.80 -5.89 -8.47
CA THR A 143 -14.97 -6.97 -9.46
C THR A 143 -15.09 -8.36 -8.83
N GLY A 144 -14.57 -8.54 -7.61
CA GLY A 144 -14.49 -9.84 -6.92
C GLY A 144 -13.26 -10.67 -7.31
N GLU A 145 -12.27 -10.06 -7.98
CA GLU A 145 -11.07 -10.73 -8.46
C GLU A 145 -9.97 -10.77 -7.40
N VAL A 146 -9.11 -11.78 -7.51
CA VAL A 146 -7.90 -11.97 -6.69
C VAL A 146 -6.73 -12.09 -7.66
N GLY A 147 -5.67 -11.33 -7.41
CA GLY A 147 -4.46 -11.28 -8.24
C GLY A 147 -3.41 -12.34 -7.91
#